data_AF-A0A660T5P7-F1
#
_entry.id   AF-A0A660T5P7-F1
#
_cell.length_a   1.000
_cell.length_b   1.000
_cell.length_c   1.000
_cell.angle_alpha   90.00
_cell.angle_beta   90.00
_cell.angle_gamma   90.00
#
_symmetry.space_group_name_H-M   'P 1'
#
loop_
_entity.id
_entity.type
_entity.pdbx_description
1 polymer ?
#
loop_
_entity_poly.entity_id
_entity_poly.type
_entity_poly.pdbx_seq_one_letter_code
_entity_poly.pdbx_strand_id
1 'polypeptide(L)'
;GKGLKFPEGFVLVSFVGLFNLLIEYFSNAISFVRLAAFALTHGALFSAFWIMTLMVLPTPGGGLWAAIIFLIGQLILVGLEGLVVFIQDLRLTYYEYFTKFFEGSGHPFKPLKFKA
;
A
#
# COMPACT_ATOMS: atom_id res chain seq x y z
N GLY A 1 -0.37 52.70 6.44
CA GLY A 1 0.18 51.42 5.94
C GLY A 1 0.97 50.77 7.05
N LYS A 2 0.50 49.65 7.60
CA LYS A 2 1.27 48.90 8.61
C LYS A 2 2.26 48.03 7.86
N GLY A 3 3.53 48.43 7.87
CA GLY A 3 4.63 47.66 7.28
C GLY A 3 4.74 46.30 7.97
N LEU A 4 4.67 45.23 7.18
CA LEU A 4 4.90 43.86 7.61
C LEU A 4 6.34 43.78 8.14
N LYS A 5 6.50 43.75 9.48
CA LYS A 5 7.77 43.43 10.10
C LYS A 5 7.98 41.92 9.99
N PHE A 6 8.72 41.51 8.96
CA PHE A 6 9.16 40.12 8.86
C PHE A 6 10.16 39.83 9.98
N PRO A 7 9.89 38.84 10.85
CA PRO A 7 10.81 38.49 11.94
C PRO A 7 12.16 38.03 11.38
N GLU A 8 13.23 38.27 12.14
CA GLU A 8 14.59 37.82 11.85
C GLU A 8 14.55 36.32 11.48
N GLY A 9 14.88 35.97 10.23
CA GLY A 9 14.84 34.58 9.76
C GLY A 9 13.57 34.12 9.04
N PHE A 10 12.63 35.00 8.68
CA PHE A 10 11.42 34.64 7.92
C PHE A 10 11.72 33.81 6.64
N VAL A 11 12.78 34.15 5.91
CA VAL A 11 13.21 33.41 4.71
C VAL A 11 13.68 31.99 5.07
N LEU A 12 14.46 31.86 6.16
CA LEU A 12 14.95 30.58 6.67
C LEU A 12 13.81 29.69 7.17
N VAL A 13 12.88 30.26 7.96
CA VAL A 13 11.71 29.55 8.47
C VAL A 13 10.79 29.10 7.33
N SER A 14 10.58 29.95 6.32
CA SER A 14 9.76 29.61 5.15
C SER A 14 10.42 28.52 4.30
N PHE A 15 11.75 28.58 4.11
CA PHE A 15 12.51 27.56 3.39
C PHE A 15 12.48 26.20 4.11
N VAL A 16 12.76 26.18 5.42
CA VAL A 16 12.70 24.97 6.24
C VAL A 16 11.28 24.41 6.29
N GLY A 17 10.26 25.28 6.36
CA GLY A 17 8.86 24.88 6.28
C GLY A 17 8.50 24.17 4.98
N LEU A 18 8.92 24.73 3.84
CA LEU A 18 8.76 24.09 2.52
C LEU A 18 9.50 22.76 2.43
N PHE A 19 10.72 22.69 2.96
CA PHE A 19 11.53 21.48 2.96
C PHE A 19 10.88 20.36 3.79
N ASN A 20 10.37 20.69 4.98
CA ASN A 20 9.61 19.74 5.80
C ASN A 20 8.35 19.24 5.09
N LEU A 21 7.63 20.13 4.39
CA LEU A 21 6.45 19.77 3.60
C LEU A 21 6.80 18.77 2.50
N LEU A 22 7.94 18.96 1.82
CA LEU A 22 8.44 18.01 0.82
C LEU A 22 8.81 16.67 1.44
N ILE A 23 9.54 16.65 2.56
CA ILE A 23 9.90 15.40 3.25
C ILE A 23 8.63 14.66 3.70
N GLU A 24 7.65 15.38 4.22
CA GLU A 24 6.40 14.77 4.68
C GLU A 24 5.62 14.16 3.49
N TYR A 25 5.58 14.85 2.36
CA TYR A 25 4.97 14.34 1.14
C TYR A 25 5.70 13.11 0.59
N PHE A 26 7.03 13.14 0.54
CA PHE A 26 7.85 12.01 0.10
C PHE A 26 7.74 10.82 1.05
N SER A 27 7.73 11.06 2.37
CA SER A 27 7.55 10.00 3.35
C SER A 27 6.21 9.28 3.14
N ASN A 28 5.15 10.05 2.87
CA ASN A 28 3.84 9.49 2.57
C ASN A 28 3.83 8.74 1.22
N ALA A 29 4.52 9.24 0.19
CA ALA A 29 4.64 8.55 -1.09
C ALA A 29 5.43 7.23 -1.00
N ILE A 30 6.53 7.19 -0.23
CA ILE A 30 7.36 6.00 0.00
C ILE A 30 6.56 4.89 0.70
N SER A 31 5.61 5.25 1.56
CA SER A 31 4.66 4.32 2.17
C SER A 31 3.91 3.48 1.11
N PHE A 32 3.41 4.15 0.06
CA PHE A 32 2.68 3.50 -1.05
C PHE A 32 3.56 2.78 -2.07
N VAL A 33 4.84 3.16 -2.21
CA VAL A 33 5.79 2.47 -3.11
C VAL A 33 5.92 0.98 -2.76
N ARG A 34 5.72 0.61 -1.50
CA ARG A 34 5.73 -0.79 -1.07
C ARG A 34 4.63 -1.61 -1.74
N LEU A 35 3.41 -1.07 -1.82
CA LEU A 35 2.30 -1.72 -2.52
C LEU A 35 2.61 -1.88 -4.01
N ALA A 36 3.22 -0.85 -4.62
CA ALA A 36 3.66 -0.91 -6.02
C ALA A 36 4.75 -1.99 -6.25
N ALA A 37 5.69 -2.14 -5.32
CA ALA A 37 6.72 -3.17 -5.39
C ALA A 37 6.12 -4.58 -5.35
N PHE A 38 5.11 -4.81 -4.50
CA PHE A 38 4.41 -6.09 -4.48
C PHE A 38 3.63 -6.37 -5.76
N ALA A 39 2.96 -5.37 -6.33
CA ALA A 39 2.27 -5.52 -7.63
C ALA A 39 3.26 -5.85 -8.77
N LEU A 40 4.46 -5.25 -8.75
CA LEU A 40 5.52 -5.55 -9.70
C LEU A 40 6.03 -7.00 -9.56
N THR A 41 6.28 -7.45 -8.32
CA THR A 41 6.69 -8.83 -8.04
C THR A 41 5.63 -9.84 -8.47
N HIS A 42 4.35 -9.54 -8.24
CA HIS A 42 3.24 -10.37 -8.69
C HIS A 42 3.25 -10.55 -10.21
N GLY A 43 3.40 -9.45 -10.97
CA GLY A 43 3.50 -9.50 -12.42
C GLY A 43 4.74 -10.27 -12.92
N ALA A 44 5.88 -10.09 -12.25
CA ALA A 44 7.11 -10.82 -12.57
C ALA A 44 6.97 -12.33 -12.35
N LEU A 45 6.41 -12.76 -11.21
CA LEU A 45 6.19 -14.17 -10.91
C LEU A 45 5.13 -14.78 -11.84
N PHE A 46 4.06 -14.06 -12.15
CA PHE A 46 3.09 -14.47 -13.17
C PHE A 46 3.77 -14.76 -14.51
N SER A 47 4.63 -13.85 -14.96
CA SER A 47 5.37 -14.03 -16.23
C SER A 47 6.32 -15.24 -16.19
N ALA A 48 6.94 -15.53 -15.05
CA ALA A 48 7.81 -16.68 -14.88
C ALA A 48 7.03 -18.01 -15.02
N PHE A 49 5.86 -18.12 -14.37
CA PHE A 49 4.99 -19.29 -14.53
C PHE A 49 4.43 -19.42 -15.95
N TRP A 50 4.13 -18.31 -16.60
CA TRP A 50 3.72 -18.29 -18.00
C TRP A 50 4.81 -18.87 -18.92
N ILE A 51 6.06 -18.43 -18.76
CA ILE A 51 7.20 -18.94 -19.55
C ILE A 51 7.41 -20.44 -19.27
N MET A 52 7.38 -20.87 -18.00
CA MET A 52 7.49 -22.30 -17.65
C MET A 52 6.39 -23.15 -18.31
N THR A 53 5.17 -22.63 -18.36
CA THR A 53 4.03 -23.28 -19.03
C THR A 53 4.28 -23.46 -20.53
N LEU A 54 4.77 -22.40 -21.19
CA LEU A 54 5.10 -22.44 -22.62
C LEU A 54 6.24 -23.41 -22.94
N MET A 55 7.20 -23.59 -22.04
CA MET A 55 8.30 -24.55 -22.20
C MET A 55 7.85 -26.01 -22.07
N VAL A 56 6.78 -26.28 -21.31
CA VAL A 56 6.25 -27.63 -21.11
C VAL A 56 5.28 -28.04 -22.23
N LEU A 57 4.62 -27.07 -22.87
CA LEU A 57 3.65 -27.30 -23.93
C LEU A 57 4.13 -28.20 -25.10
N PRO A 58 5.39 -28.14 -25.58
CA PRO A 58 5.88 -28.96 -26.70
C PRO A 58 6.20 -30.42 -26.31
N THR A 59 6.17 -30.77 -25.03
CA THR A 59 6.52 -32.11 -24.56
C THR A 59 5.38 -33.12 -24.78
N PRO A 60 5.64 -34.43 -24.87
CA PRO A 60 4.58 -35.44 -24.95
C PRO A 60 3.68 -35.39 -23.72
N GLY A 61 2.39 -35.12 -23.90
CA GLY A 61 1.44 -34.87 -22.79
C GLY A 61 1.50 -33.45 -22.22
N GLY A 62 2.25 -32.55 -22.86
CA GLY A 62 2.53 -31.18 -22.42
C GLY A 62 1.30 -30.32 -22.17
N GLY A 63 0.18 -30.56 -22.87
CA GLY A 63 -1.07 -29.83 -22.64
C GLY A 63 -1.66 -30.03 -21.24
N LEU A 64 -1.64 -31.26 -20.73
CA LEU A 64 -2.15 -31.57 -19.40
C LEU A 64 -1.21 -31.02 -18.31
N TRP A 65 0.09 -31.22 -18.49
CA TRP A 65 1.11 -30.71 -17.57
C TRP A 65 1.17 -29.18 -17.53
N ALA A 66 1.06 -28.52 -18.68
CA ALA A 66 0.98 -27.06 -18.79
C ALA A 66 -0.25 -26.51 -18.06
N ALA A 67 -1.42 -27.13 -18.25
CA ALA A 67 -2.64 -26.71 -17.55
C ALA A 67 -2.51 -26.85 -16.03
N ILE A 68 -1.91 -27.94 -15.55
CA ILE A 68 -1.67 -28.18 -14.11
C ILE A 68 -0.70 -27.14 -13.55
N ILE A 69 0.44 -26.93 -14.20
CA ILE A 69 1.47 -25.97 -13.74
C ILE A 69 0.92 -24.55 -13.73
N PHE A 70 0.18 -24.16 -14.76
CA PHE A 70 -0.45 -22.85 -14.83
C PHE A 70 -1.50 -22.69 -13.73
N LEU A 71 -2.46 -23.62 -13.61
CA LEU A 71 -3.55 -23.48 -12.65
C LEU A 71 -3.06 -23.48 -11.20
N ILE A 72 -2.20 -24.44 -10.85
CA ILE A 72 -1.64 -24.56 -9.50
C ILE A 72 -0.71 -23.40 -9.20
N GLY A 73 0.16 -23.03 -10.15
CA GLY A 73 1.10 -21.92 -10.00
C GLY A 73 0.38 -20.60 -9.70
N GLN A 74 -0.65 -20.28 -10.48
CA GLN A 74 -1.41 -19.04 -10.30
C GLN A 74 -2.27 -19.06 -9.03
N LEU A 75 -2.88 -20.19 -8.68
CA LEU A 75 -3.69 -20.31 -7.47
C LEU A 75 -2.84 -20.09 -6.21
N ILE A 76 -1.66 -20.70 -6.15
CA ILE A 76 -0.72 -20.54 -5.04
C ILE A 76 -0.20 -19.11 -5.00
N LEU A 77 0.21 -18.54 -6.14
CA LEU A 77 0.68 -17.15 -6.23
C LEU A 77 -0.34 -16.18 -5.65
N VAL A 78 -1.56 -16.20 -6.16
CA VAL A 78 -2.62 -15.29 -5.71
C VAL A 78 -2.96 -15.53 -4.24
N GLY A 79 -3.02 -16.79 -3.79
CA GLY A 79 -3.35 -17.13 -2.41
C GLY A 79 -2.30 -16.66 -1.40
N LEU A 80 -1.02 -16.97 -1.65
CA LEU A 80 0.07 -16.65 -0.73
C LEU A 80 0.48 -15.17 -0.82
N GLU A 81 0.70 -14.66 -2.02
CA GLU A 81 1.13 -13.28 -2.23
C GLU A 81 0.00 -12.30 -1.89
N GLY A 82 -1.24 -12.62 -2.27
CA GLY A 82 -2.42 -11.83 -1.90
C GLY A 82 -2.60 -11.72 -0.38
N LEU A 83 -2.40 -12.81 0.37
CA LEU A 83 -2.45 -12.79 1.83
C LEU A 83 -1.34 -11.92 2.43
N VAL A 84 -0.10 -12.07 1.95
CA VAL A 84 1.06 -11.31 2.44
C VAL A 84 0.88 -9.82 2.18
N VAL A 85 0.47 -9.44 0.97
CA VAL A 85 0.25 -8.05 0.56
C VAL A 85 -0.90 -7.43 1.35
N PHE A 86 -1.99 -8.16 1.54
CA PHE A 86 -3.12 -7.71 2.34
C PHE A 86 -2.72 -7.35 3.77
N ILE A 87 -1.93 -8.19 4.43
CA ILE A 87 -1.45 -7.95 5.79
C ILE A 87 -0.51 -6.72 5.83
N GLN A 88 0.38 -6.60 4.84
CA GLN A 88 1.33 -5.48 4.79
C GLN A 88 0.67 -4.14 4.49
N ASP A 89 -0.35 -4.13 3.64
CA ASP A 89 -1.08 -2.92 3.28
C ASP A 89 -1.99 -2.45 4.42
N LEU A 90 -2.72 -3.38 5.06
CA LEU A 90 -3.49 -3.08 6.29
C LEU A 90 -2.63 -2.40 7.35
N ARG A 91 -1.37 -2.81 7.52
CA ARG A 91 -0.46 -2.15 8.46
C ARG A 91 -0.24 -0.67 8.09
N LEU A 92 -0.05 -0.33 6.82
CA LEU A 92 0.22 1.05 6.39
C LEU A 92 -1.06 1.89 6.41
N THR A 93 -2.20 1.39 5.92
CA THR A 93 -3.47 2.12 5.90
C THR A 93 -4.02 2.38 7.32
N TYR A 94 -3.92 1.40 8.22
CA TYR A 94 -4.46 1.54 9.57
C TYR A 94 -3.58 2.43 10.46
N TYR A 95 -2.27 2.44 10.26
CA TYR A 95 -1.38 3.32 11.02
C TYR A 95 -1.31 4.72 10.44
N GLU A 96 -1.25 4.90 9.12
CA GLU A 96 -0.94 6.20 8.52
C GLU A 96 -2.21 7.00 8.14
N TYR A 97 -3.28 6.30 7.74
CA TYR A 97 -4.56 6.92 7.37
C TYR A 97 -5.49 7.09 8.58
N PHE A 98 -5.67 6.07 9.43
CA PHE A 98 -6.58 6.15 10.56
C PHE A 98 -6.04 7.00 11.72
N THR A 99 -4.73 7.06 11.99
CA THR A 99 -4.23 7.92 13.08
C THR A 99 -4.12 9.40 12.69
N LYS A 100 -3.94 9.73 11.40
CA LYS A 100 -3.92 11.12 10.91
C LYS A 100 -5.31 11.74 10.75
N PHE A 101 -6.36 10.94 10.48
CA PHE A 101 -7.72 11.43 10.23
C PHE A 101 -8.76 11.05 11.30
N PHE A 102 -8.45 10.13 12.22
CA PHE A 102 -9.34 9.70 13.29
C PHE A 102 -8.80 10.18 14.64
N GLU A 103 -9.03 11.46 14.97
CA GLU A 103 -8.96 11.90 16.36
C GLU A 103 -10.10 11.21 17.12
N GLY A 104 -9.77 10.41 18.13
CA GLY A 104 -10.74 9.74 19.01
C GLY A 104 -11.52 10.72 19.90
N SER A 105 -12.09 11.79 19.34
CA SER A 105 -12.87 12.82 20.03
C SER A 105 -14.40 12.61 19.91
N GLY A 106 -14.83 11.40 19.50
CA GLY A 106 -16.24 11.03 19.50
C GLY A 106 -16.72 10.55 20.86
N HIS A 107 -17.71 11.23 21.46
CA HIS A 107 -18.41 10.70 22.64
C HIS A 107 -19.28 9.50 22.23
N PRO A 108 -19.10 8.31 22.82
CA PRO A 108 -19.97 7.17 22.54
C PRO A 108 -21.40 7.51 22.96
N PHE A 109 -22.32 7.46 22.01
CA PHE A 109 -23.74 7.72 22.25
C PHE A 109 -24.30 6.68 23.22
N LYS A 110 -24.66 7.12 24.44
CA LYS A 110 -25.42 6.32 25.39
C LYS A 110 -26.91 6.62 25.21
N PRO A 111 -27.71 5.71 24.61
CA PRO A 111 -29.14 5.90 24.53
C PRO A 111 -29.74 5.94 25.95
N LEU A 112 -30.66 6.88 26.18
CA LEU A 112 -31.46 6.95 27.41
C LEU A 112 -32.33 5.69 27.48
N LYS A 113 -31.91 4.71 28.30
CA LYS A 113 -32.77 3.60 28.69
C LYS A 113 -33.78 4.13 29.71
N PHE A 114 -35.01 4.35 29.27
CA PHE A 114 -36.14 4.52 30.18
C PHE A 114 -36.31 3.22 30.97
N LYS A 115 -36.08 3.29 32.28
CA LYS A 115 -36.39 2.20 33.20
C LYS A 115 -37.85 2.38 33.62
N ALA A 116 -38.70 1.45 33.21
CA ALA A 116 -40.05 1.29 33.75
C ALA A 116 -39.98 0.82 35.21
#